data_AF-X0VQM1-F1
#
_entry.id   AF-X0VQM1-F1
#
_cell.length_a   1.000
_cell.length_b   1.000
_cell.length_c   1.000
_cell.angle_alpha   90.00
_cell.angle_beta   90.00
_cell.angle_gamma   90.00
#
_symmetry.space_group_name_H-M   'P 1'
#
loop_
_entity.id
_entity.type
_entity.pdbx_description
1 polymer ?
#
loop_
_entity_poly.entity_id
_entity_poly.type
_entity_poly.pdbx_seq_one_letter_code
_entity_poly.pdbx_strand_id
1 'polypeptide(L)'
;FDTILRKDNSVKVLKKMEKINGSDCFVIVADTKYGKYKIWLDPNHGYHIAKAVVERGPGDFVQATNYTHLKGTKDAHIIQNTRFKKFDGIWIPIESTFIRNVKYPKDDWCKNRSHKKVTEVILNPDHEALSSFVPDDIKNGARVGVVGVKGIRYRWQDGKVVDKDGREVDVDKLIKAESEKVKKPKPKRK
;
A
#
# COMPACT_ATOMS: atom_id res chain seq x y z
N PHE A 1 1.57 1.68 -7.98
CA PHE A 1 0.33 1.31 -8.69
C PHE A 1 0.49 1.49 -10.20
N ASP A 2 1.05 2.62 -10.65
CA ASP A 2 1.28 2.93 -12.07
C ASP A 2 2.11 1.87 -12.84
N THR A 3 3.14 1.28 -12.23
CA THR A 3 4.01 0.28 -12.88
C THR A 3 3.38 -1.11 -13.08
N ILE A 4 2.33 -1.46 -12.34
CA ILE A 4 1.68 -2.77 -12.46
C ILE A 4 0.73 -2.78 -13.66
N LEU A 5 -0.12 -1.75 -13.77
CA LEU A 5 -1.09 -1.67 -14.86
C LEU A 5 -0.41 -1.29 -16.17
N ARG A 6 0.54 -0.35 -16.19
CA ARG A 6 1.21 0.06 -17.44
C ARG A 6 1.96 -1.05 -18.18
N LYS A 7 2.44 -2.07 -17.45
CA LYS A 7 3.20 -3.19 -18.03
C LYS A 7 2.33 -4.37 -18.44
N ASP A 8 1.04 -4.32 -18.14
CA ASP A 8 0.13 -5.42 -18.38
C ASP A 8 -0.72 -5.13 -19.62
N ASN A 9 -0.67 -6.02 -20.61
CA ASN A 9 -1.40 -5.88 -21.86
C ASN A 9 -2.92 -6.08 -21.70
N SER A 10 -3.40 -6.45 -20.51
CA SER A 10 -4.84 -6.65 -20.23
C SER A 10 -5.60 -5.35 -19.95
N VAL A 11 -4.89 -4.23 -19.75
CA VAL A 11 -5.53 -2.97 -19.35
C VAL A 11 -6.42 -2.43 -20.47
N LYS A 12 -7.67 -2.12 -20.13
CA LYS A 12 -8.65 -1.54 -21.04
C LYS A 12 -9.40 -0.40 -20.37
N VAL A 13 -9.58 0.69 -21.11
CA VAL A 13 -10.55 1.73 -20.75
C VAL A 13 -11.87 1.34 -21.41
N LEU A 14 -12.95 1.25 -20.62
CA LEU A 14 -14.28 0.97 -21.16
C LEU A 14 -14.81 2.18 -21.90
N LYS A 15 -15.47 1.96 -23.04
CA LYS A 15 -16.09 3.03 -23.84
C LYS A 15 -17.20 3.77 -23.10
N LYS A 16 -17.94 3.04 -22.25
CA LYS A 16 -19.04 3.59 -21.48
C LYS A 16 -18.53 4.05 -20.12
N MET A 17 -18.79 5.31 -19.80
CA MET A 17 -18.58 5.87 -18.46
C MET A 17 -19.63 5.33 -17.49
N GLU A 18 -19.26 5.24 -16.22
CA GLU A 18 -20.16 4.81 -15.14
C GLU A 18 -20.28 5.91 -14.09
N LYS A 19 -21.50 6.16 -13.61
CA LYS A 19 -21.77 7.20 -12.62
C LYS A 19 -21.40 6.73 -11.22
N ILE A 20 -20.55 7.48 -10.52
CA ILE A 20 -20.16 7.26 -9.12
C ILE A 20 -20.43 8.55 -8.35
N ASN A 21 -21.28 8.47 -7.32
CA ASN A 21 -21.67 9.62 -6.48
C ASN A 21 -22.10 10.86 -7.30
N GLY A 22 -22.79 10.65 -8.42
CA GLY A 22 -23.27 11.72 -9.31
C GLY A 22 -22.33 12.07 -10.46
N SER A 23 -21.02 11.81 -10.35
CA SER A 23 -20.04 12.11 -11.41
C SER A 23 -19.90 10.96 -12.41
N ASP A 24 -19.89 11.27 -13.70
CA ASP A 24 -19.62 10.30 -14.76
C ASP A 24 -18.11 10.03 -14.79
N CYS A 25 -17.72 8.77 -14.53
CA CYS A 25 -16.33 8.35 -14.38
C CYS A 25 -15.87 7.47 -15.53
N PHE A 26 -14.62 7.65 -15.96
CA PHE A 26 -13.95 6.69 -16.84
C PHE A 26 -13.68 5.40 -16.09
N VAL A 27 -13.90 4.25 -16.75
CA VAL A 27 -13.72 2.95 -16.13
C VAL A 27 -12.54 2.25 -16.75
N ILE A 28 -11.56 1.88 -15.93
CA ILE A 28 -10.41 1.07 -16.30
C ILE A 28 -10.61 -0.33 -15.73
N VAL A 29 -10.44 -1.35 -16.55
CA VAL A 29 -10.40 -2.75 -16.13
C VAL A 29 -9.06 -3.37 -16.49
N ALA A 30 -8.59 -4.31 -15.67
CA ALA A 30 -7.39 -5.08 -15.94
C ALA A 30 -7.48 -6.46 -15.28
N ASP A 31 -6.87 -7.47 -15.89
CA ASP A 31 -6.72 -8.80 -15.33
C ASP A 31 -5.23 -9.14 -15.29
N THR A 32 -4.65 -9.03 -14.10
CA THR A 32 -3.20 -9.09 -13.91
C THR A 32 -2.85 -10.27 -13.02
N LYS A 33 -1.57 -10.62 -12.94
CA LYS A 33 -1.07 -11.58 -11.92
C LYS A 33 -1.31 -11.15 -10.46
N TYR A 34 -1.74 -9.92 -10.22
CA TYR A 34 -2.09 -9.38 -8.89
C TYR A 34 -3.60 -9.33 -8.65
N GLY A 35 -4.39 -9.99 -9.50
CA GLY A 35 -5.85 -10.02 -9.50
C GLY A 35 -6.49 -9.09 -10.53
N LYS A 36 -7.81 -9.00 -10.43
CA LYS A 36 -8.69 -8.23 -11.31
C LYS A 36 -8.94 -6.86 -10.72
N TYR A 37 -8.76 -5.83 -11.55
CA TYR A 37 -8.95 -4.44 -11.18
C TYR A 37 -10.14 -3.86 -11.94
N LYS A 38 -10.97 -3.10 -11.25
CA LYS A 38 -11.93 -2.15 -11.84
C LYS A 38 -11.79 -0.82 -11.13
N ILE A 39 -11.42 0.23 -11.85
CA ILE A 39 -11.08 1.55 -11.30
C ILE A 39 -11.93 2.60 -12.02
N TRP A 40 -12.54 3.50 -11.25
CA TRP A 40 -13.33 4.61 -11.75
C TRP A 40 -12.57 5.90 -11.50
N LEU A 41 -12.21 6.61 -12.58
CA LEU A 41 -11.51 7.89 -12.54
C LEU A 41 -12.49 9.02 -12.83
N ASP A 42 -12.53 10.01 -11.94
CA ASP A 42 -13.48 11.12 -12.01
C ASP A 42 -12.85 12.34 -12.71
N PRO A 43 -13.19 12.62 -13.97
CA PRO A 43 -12.60 13.74 -14.70
C PRO A 43 -12.94 15.11 -14.09
N ASN A 44 -14.07 15.24 -13.41
CA ASN A 44 -14.50 16.50 -12.80
C ASN A 44 -13.67 16.84 -11.54
N HIS A 45 -13.07 15.83 -10.93
CA HIS A 45 -12.21 15.95 -9.75
C HIS A 45 -10.75 15.59 -10.09
N GLY A 46 -10.23 16.05 -11.23
CA GLY A 46 -8.81 15.91 -11.57
C GLY A 46 -8.35 14.48 -11.87
N TYR A 47 -9.26 13.63 -12.35
CA TYR A 47 -9.04 12.21 -12.61
C TYR A 47 -8.65 11.41 -11.36
N HIS A 48 -9.03 11.87 -10.17
CA HIS A 48 -8.89 11.06 -8.96
C HIS A 48 -9.74 9.78 -9.04
N ILE A 49 -9.29 8.76 -8.32
CA ILE A 49 -10.06 7.53 -8.14
C ILE A 49 -11.34 7.88 -7.37
N ALA A 50 -12.51 7.77 -7.99
CA ALA A 50 -13.79 7.82 -7.27
C ALA A 50 -14.10 6.48 -6.61
N LYS A 51 -13.74 5.38 -7.27
CA LYS A 51 -13.91 4.02 -6.77
C LYS A 51 -12.80 3.12 -7.31
N ALA A 52 -12.37 2.16 -6.54
CA ALA A 52 -11.53 1.06 -7.00
C ALA A 52 -12.00 -0.24 -6.38
N VAL A 53 -12.05 -1.30 -7.17
CA VAL A 53 -12.32 -2.67 -6.75
C VAL A 53 -11.14 -3.51 -7.21
N VAL A 54 -10.58 -4.29 -6.29
CA VAL A 54 -9.56 -5.28 -6.59
C VAL A 54 -10.01 -6.63 -6.05
N GLU A 55 -10.18 -7.59 -6.94
CA GLU A 55 -10.56 -8.95 -6.61
C GLU A 55 -9.38 -9.88 -6.85
N ARG A 56 -9.12 -10.74 -5.87
CA ARG A 56 -8.02 -11.70 -5.89
C ARG A 56 -8.53 -13.08 -5.54
N GLY A 57 -8.00 -14.08 -6.22
CA GLY A 57 -8.27 -15.48 -5.98
C GLY A 57 -6.98 -16.29 -5.79
N PRO A 58 -7.11 -17.63 -5.79
CA PRO A 58 -5.96 -18.53 -5.71
C PRO A 58 -4.97 -18.28 -6.85
N GLY A 59 -3.68 -18.14 -6.51
CA GLY A 59 -2.63 -17.89 -7.49
C GLY A 59 -2.30 -16.41 -7.74
N ASP A 60 -3.19 -15.49 -7.35
CA ASP A 60 -2.90 -14.05 -7.44
C ASP A 60 -1.91 -13.62 -6.36
N PHE A 61 -0.99 -12.72 -6.73
CA PHE A 61 -0.01 -12.15 -5.80
C PHE A 61 -0.62 -11.07 -4.89
N VAL A 62 -0.25 -11.12 -3.60
CA VAL A 62 -0.66 -10.16 -2.57
C VAL A 62 0.43 -9.11 -2.39
N GLN A 63 0.15 -7.87 -2.76
CA GLN A 63 1.11 -6.75 -2.75
C GLN A 63 2.36 -7.08 -3.60
N ALA A 64 3.36 -6.21 -3.69
CA ALA A 64 4.60 -6.48 -4.44
C ALA A 64 5.50 -7.56 -3.78
N THR A 65 4.88 -8.52 -3.08
CA THR A 65 5.54 -9.64 -2.44
C THR A 65 5.41 -10.89 -3.31
N ASN A 66 6.20 -11.92 -3.00
CA ASN A 66 6.09 -13.23 -3.64
C ASN A 66 5.04 -14.13 -2.97
N TYR A 67 4.16 -13.58 -2.13
CA TYR A 67 3.09 -14.35 -1.49
C TYR A 67 1.85 -14.39 -2.39
N THR A 68 1.36 -15.59 -2.66
CA THR A 68 0.08 -15.81 -3.32
C THR A 68 -0.99 -16.20 -2.30
N HIS A 69 -2.25 -15.92 -2.62
CA HIS A 69 -3.36 -16.38 -1.78
C HIS A 69 -3.43 -17.91 -1.71
N LEU A 70 -3.73 -18.44 -0.52
CA LEU A 70 -3.96 -19.88 -0.32
C LEU A 70 -5.10 -20.38 -1.20
N LYS A 71 -5.00 -21.62 -1.69
CA LYS A 71 -6.06 -22.28 -2.46
C LYS A 71 -7.39 -22.21 -1.70
N GLY A 72 -8.44 -21.75 -2.38
CA GLY A 72 -9.78 -21.54 -1.79
C GLY A 72 -10.01 -20.15 -1.20
N THR A 73 -8.99 -19.29 -1.13
CA THR A 73 -9.15 -17.91 -0.66
C THR A 73 -9.69 -17.00 -1.76
N LYS A 74 -10.63 -16.12 -1.42
CA LYS A 74 -11.08 -15.00 -2.26
C LYS A 74 -10.95 -13.71 -1.44
N ASP A 75 -10.28 -12.70 -1.96
CA ASP A 75 -10.07 -11.41 -1.30
C ASP A 75 -10.55 -10.28 -2.21
N ALA A 76 -11.40 -9.40 -1.69
CA ALA A 76 -11.92 -8.25 -2.41
C ALA A 76 -11.66 -6.98 -1.60
N HIS A 77 -10.97 -6.01 -2.22
CA HIS A 77 -10.67 -4.70 -1.66
C HIS A 77 -11.45 -3.65 -2.43
N ILE A 78 -12.18 -2.80 -1.72
CA ILE A 78 -12.98 -1.73 -2.31
C ILE A 78 -12.58 -0.43 -1.63
N ILE A 79 -12.19 0.56 -2.43
CA ILE A 79 -12.06 1.96 -2.02
C ILE A 79 -13.18 2.73 -2.72
N GLN A 80 -13.89 3.57 -1.98
CA GLN A 80 -14.84 4.52 -2.53
C GLN A 80 -14.60 5.88 -1.89
N ASN A 81 -14.17 6.85 -2.70
CA ASN A 81 -14.03 8.24 -2.29
C ASN A 81 -15.41 8.89 -2.39
N THR A 82 -15.92 9.36 -1.26
CA THR A 82 -17.28 9.91 -1.13
C THR A 82 -17.29 11.43 -1.22
N ARG A 83 -16.16 12.09 -0.95
CA ARG A 83 -16.06 13.54 -1.02
C ARG A 83 -14.68 14.00 -1.48
N PHE A 84 -14.71 14.97 -2.38
CA PHE A 84 -13.53 15.70 -2.84
C PHE A 84 -13.63 17.16 -2.39
N LYS A 85 -12.49 17.78 -2.14
CA LYS A 85 -12.39 19.23 -1.89
C LYS A 85 -11.19 19.78 -2.64
N LYS A 86 -11.35 20.99 -3.18
CA LYS A 86 -10.30 21.70 -3.89
C LYS A 86 -9.52 22.57 -2.89
N PHE A 87 -8.21 22.44 -2.89
CA PHE A 87 -7.26 23.25 -2.12
C PHE A 87 -6.23 23.79 -3.10
N ASP A 88 -6.08 25.11 -3.18
CA ASP A 88 -5.11 25.79 -4.07
C ASP A 88 -5.11 25.26 -5.51
N GLY A 89 -6.31 25.05 -6.07
CA GLY A 89 -6.48 24.56 -7.43
C GLY A 89 -6.40 23.03 -7.59
N ILE A 90 -5.99 22.29 -6.55
CA ILE A 90 -5.78 20.84 -6.56
C ILE A 90 -6.97 20.15 -5.91
N TRP A 91 -7.55 19.15 -6.58
CA TRP A 91 -8.57 18.30 -5.97
C TRP A 91 -7.93 17.32 -4.99
N ILE A 92 -8.61 17.04 -3.88
CA ILE A 92 -8.13 16.09 -2.86
C ILE A 92 -9.31 15.25 -2.38
N PRO A 93 -9.21 13.91 -2.35
CA PRO A 93 -10.19 13.07 -1.68
C PRO A 93 -10.07 13.30 -0.17
N ILE A 94 -11.12 13.86 0.43
CA ILE A 94 -11.15 14.16 1.88
C ILE A 94 -12.01 13.18 2.67
N GLU A 95 -12.73 12.29 1.99
CA GLU A 95 -13.56 11.29 2.64
C GLU A 95 -13.63 10.01 1.82
N SER A 96 -13.42 8.88 2.48
CA SER A 96 -13.32 7.57 1.83
C SER A 96 -13.88 6.46 2.71
N THR A 97 -14.48 5.47 2.07
CA THR A 97 -14.79 4.18 2.69
C THR A 97 -13.89 3.11 2.08
N PHE A 98 -13.21 2.36 2.95
CA PHE A 98 -12.45 1.16 2.57
C PHE A 98 -13.17 -0.08 3.10
N ILE A 99 -13.40 -1.05 2.22
CA ILE A 99 -13.99 -2.35 2.55
C ILE A 99 -13.03 -3.44 2.11
N ARG A 100 -12.77 -4.39 2.99
CA ARG A 100 -12.09 -5.63 2.66
C ARG A 100 -12.97 -6.81 3.02
N ASN A 101 -13.21 -7.68 2.06
CA ASN A 101 -13.91 -8.95 2.26
C ASN A 101 -12.97 -10.08 1.90
N VAL A 102 -12.73 -10.99 2.84
CA VAL A 102 -11.95 -12.22 2.60
C VAL A 102 -12.82 -13.40 2.92
N LYS A 103 -12.89 -14.35 1.99
CA LYS A 103 -13.33 -15.71 2.25
C LYS A 103 -12.09 -16.59 2.26
N TYR A 104 -11.88 -17.33 3.34
CA TYR A 104 -10.81 -18.31 3.50
C TYR A 104 -11.32 -19.72 3.16
N PRO A 105 -10.43 -20.72 3.07
CA PRO A 105 -10.85 -22.12 2.98
C PRO A 105 -11.70 -22.52 4.19
N LYS A 106 -12.57 -23.54 4.02
CA LYS A 106 -13.49 -24.03 5.07
C LYS A 106 -14.54 -23.03 5.55
N ASP A 107 -14.93 -22.11 4.67
CA ASP A 107 -16.01 -21.13 4.89
C ASP A 107 -15.76 -20.08 5.98
N ASP A 108 -14.54 -20.00 6.51
CA ASP A 108 -14.12 -18.87 7.33
C ASP A 108 -14.15 -17.56 6.53
N TRP A 109 -14.50 -16.45 7.17
CA TRP A 109 -14.55 -15.14 6.51
C TRP A 109 -14.13 -14.00 7.41
N CYS A 110 -13.68 -12.92 6.79
CA CYS A 110 -13.34 -11.67 7.43
C CYS A 110 -13.92 -10.51 6.61
N LYS A 111 -14.61 -9.60 7.27
CA LYS A 111 -15.08 -8.34 6.68
C LYS A 111 -14.62 -7.18 7.53
N ASN A 112 -13.84 -6.30 6.91
CA ASN A 112 -13.41 -5.06 7.54
C ASN A 112 -14.00 -3.90 6.75
N ARG A 113 -14.60 -2.95 7.47
CA ARG A 113 -15.02 -1.66 6.90
C ARG A 113 -14.38 -0.56 7.73
N SER A 114 -13.74 0.38 7.06
CA SER A 114 -13.23 1.59 7.70
C SER A 114 -13.69 2.81 6.93
N HIS A 115 -14.05 3.85 7.67
CA HIS A 115 -14.38 5.15 7.15
C HIS A 115 -13.25 6.12 7.55
N LYS A 116 -12.80 6.93 6.61
CA LYS A 116 -11.69 7.86 6.79
C LYS A 116 -12.14 9.25 6.33
N LYS A 117 -11.83 10.25 7.14
CA LYS A 117 -12.11 11.65 6.87
C LYS A 117 -10.86 12.47 7.16
N VAL A 118 -10.46 13.28 6.20
CA VAL A 118 -9.38 14.26 6.34
C VAL A 118 -10.02 15.55 6.85
N THR A 119 -9.54 16.04 8.00
CA THR A 119 -10.06 17.25 8.64
C THR A 119 -9.32 18.50 8.16
N GLU A 120 -8.03 18.37 7.89
CA GLU A 120 -7.15 19.46 7.51
C GLU A 120 -6.09 18.98 6.52
N VAL A 121 -5.71 19.85 5.59
CA VAL A 121 -4.63 19.64 4.63
C VAL A 121 -3.81 20.91 4.55
N ILE A 122 -2.51 20.81 4.76
CA ILE A 122 -1.53 21.85 4.44
C ILE A 122 -0.79 21.36 3.20
N LEU A 123 -0.94 22.08 2.09
CA LEU A 123 -0.25 21.76 0.84
C LEU A 123 1.16 22.34 0.89
N ASN A 124 2.14 21.53 0.48
CA ASN A 124 3.56 21.89 0.44
C ASN A 124 4.04 22.62 1.72
N PRO A 125 3.85 22.01 2.91
CA PRO A 125 4.31 22.64 4.13
C PRO A 125 5.84 22.76 4.12
N ASP A 126 6.37 23.76 4.80
CA ASP A 126 7.79 23.87 5.07
C ASP A 126 8.20 22.79 6.07
N HIS A 127 8.65 21.65 5.53
CA HIS A 127 9.03 20.50 6.34
C HIS A 127 10.28 20.74 7.20
N GLU A 128 11.15 21.68 6.80
CA GLU A 128 12.32 22.07 7.59
C GLU A 128 11.89 22.86 8.82
N ALA A 129 11.04 23.88 8.64
CA ALA A 129 10.48 24.65 9.75
C ALA A 129 9.62 23.79 10.69
N LEU A 130 8.96 22.76 10.16
CA LEU A 130 8.15 21.82 10.94
C LEU A 130 8.96 20.68 11.58
N SER A 131 10.26 20.55 11.30
CA SER A 131 11.08 19.42 11.75
C SER A 131 10.42 18.06 11.48
N SER A 132 9.71 17.91 10.35
CA SER A 132 8.76 16.80 10.11
C SER A 132 9.39 15.39 10.15
N PHE A 133 10.71 15.30 10.02
CA PHE A 133 11.45 14.04 9.93
C PHE A 133 12.59 13.94 10.95
N VAL A 134 12.53 14.74 12.03
CA VAL A 134 13.49 14.63 13.13
C VAL A 134 12.98 13.56 14.11
N PRO A 135 13.80 12.57 14.48
CA PRO A 135 13.41 11.49 15.41
C PRO A 135 13.57 11.91 16.88
N ASP A 136 13.22 13.15 17.22
CA ASP A 136 13.38 13.72 18.57
C ASP A 136 12.33 13.18 19.56
N ASP A 137 11.25 12.61 19.07
CA ASP A 137 10.20 11.94 19.84
C ASP A 137 10.51 10.47 20.19
N ILE A 138 11.54 9.88 19.56
CA ILE A 138 11.94 8.50 19.78
C ILE A 138 12.82 8.40 21.03
N LYS A 139 12.25 7.84 22.10
CA LYS A 139 12.96 7.66 23.37
C LYS A 139 14.11 6.66 23.27
N ASN A 140 15.21 6.95 23.96
CA ASN A 140 16.30 6.00 24.16
C ASN A 140 15.78 4.65 24.72
N GLY A 141 16.32 3.56 24.18
CA GLY A 141 15.90 2.19 24.48
C GLY A 141 14.68 1.71 23.69
N ALA A 142 14.01 2.56 22.89
CA ALA A 142 12.91 2.14 22.02
C ALA A 142 13.34 1.00 21.09
N ARG A 143 12.46 0.02 20.89
CA ARG A 143 12.76 -1.14 20.02
C ARG A 143 12.69 -0.71 18.56
N VAL A 144 13.74 -1.02 17.81
CA VAL A 144 13.82 -0.73 16.38
C VAL A 144 13.78 -2.05 15.60
N GLY A 145 12.85 -2.14 14.66
CA GLY A 145 12.79 -3.22 13.67
C GLY A 145 13.28 -2.71 12.32
N VAL A 146 14.31 -3.33 11.76
CA VAL A 146 14.79 -3.01 10.41
C VAL A 146 14.04 -3.86 9.40
N VAL A 147 13.24 -3.22 8.54
CA VAL A 147 12.49 -3.91 7.48
C VAL A 147 13.46 -4.63 6.55
N GLY A 148 13.18 -5.91 6.29
CA GLY A 148 14.03 -6.75 5.43
C GLY A 148 15.13 -7.52 6.17
N VAL A 149 15.43 -7.19 7.44
CA VAL A 149 16.41 -7.90 8.26
C VAL A 149 15.69 -8.79 9.27
N LYS A 150 15.90 -10.10 9.21
CA LYS A 150 15.23 -11.05 10.11
C LYS A 150 15.91 -11.15 11.47
N GLY A 151 15.09 -11.17 12.52
CA GLY A 151 15.45 -11.72 13.83
C GLY A 151 16.37 -10.87 14.71
N ILE A 152 16.93 -9.76 14.21
CA ILE A 152 17.78 -8.88 15.02
C ILE A 152 16.91 -7.78 15.64
N ARG A 153 16.98 -7.67 16.98
CA ARG A 153 16.32 -6.61 17.75
C ARG A 153 17.32 -5.50 18.00
N TYR A 154 17.08 -4.34 17.43
CA TYR A 154 17.89 -3.14 17.64
C TYR A 154 17.22 -2.20 18.64
N ARG A 155 17.98 -1.21 19.11
CA ARG A 155 17.45 -0.13 19.95
C ARG A 155 17.77 1.23 19.35
N TRP A 156 16.92 2.19 19.63
CA TRP A 156 17.23 3.60 19.42
C TRP A 156 18.05 4.12 20.59
N GLN A 157 19.17 4.77 20.31
CA GLN A 157 20.03 5.37 21.31
C GLN A 157 20.71 6.60 20.72
N ASP A 158 20.46 7.77 21.31
CA ASP A 158 21.13 9.03 21.01
C ASP A 158 21.15 9.39 19.51
N GLY A 159 19.98 9.27 18.87
CA GLY A 159 19.81 9.57 17.44
C GLY A 159 20.20 8.43 16.50
N LYS A 160 20.57 7.26 17.02
CA LYS A 160 21.16 6.17 16.24
C LYS A 160 20.48 4.83 16.53
N VAL A 161 20.58 3.92 15.56
CA VAL A 161 20.22 2.51 15.75
C VAL A 161 21.43 1.76 16.29
N VAL A 162 21.27 1.07 17.41
CA VAL A 162 22.31 0.27 18.04
C VAL A 162 21.92 -1.20 18.19
N ASP A 163 22.92 -2.08 18.20
CA ASP A 163 22.73 -3.52 18.47
C ASP A 163 22.56 -3.80 19.97
N LYS A 164 22.47 -5.09 20.33
CA LYS A 164 22.31 -5.54 21.72
C LYS A 164 23.49 -5.16 22.63
N ASP A 165 24.66 -4.90 22.05
CA ASP A 165 25.89 -4.57 22.75
C ASP A 165 26.14 -3.04 22.74
N GLY A 166 25.16 -2.26 22.24
CA GLY A 166 25.21 -0.79 22.19
C GLY A 166 26.03 -0.22 21.05
N ARG A 167 26.44 -1.04 20.07
CA ARG A 167 27.25 -0.58 18.94
C ARG A 167 26.35 0.00 17.86
N GLU A 168 26.77 1.12 17.29
CA GLU A 168 26.08 1.72 16.15
C GLU A 168 26.00 0.76 14.97
N VAL A 169 24.83 0.74 14.35
CA VAL A 169 24.50 -0.16 13.26
C VAL A 169 24.33 0.63 11.97
N ASP A 170 25.13 0.30 10.98
CA ASP A 170 24.91 0.72 9.59
C ASP A 170 23.74 -0.07 9.00
N VAL A 171 22.56 0.56 9.01
CA VAL A 171 21.30 -0.04 8.57
C VAL A 171 21.32 -0.37 7.07
N ASP A 172 21.94 0.47 6.25
CA ASP A 172 22.00 0.28 4.80
C ASP A 172 22.87 -0.93 4.44
N LYS A 173 24.01 -1.06 5.11
CA LYS A 173 24.89 -2.22 4.93
C LYS A 173 24.20 -3.52 5.34
N LEU A 174 23.41 -3.51 6.41
CA LEU A 174 22.62 -4.68 6.82
C LEU A 174 21.55 -5.06 5.81
N ILE A 175 20.77 -4.10 5.32
CA ILE A 175 19.71 -4.34 4.32
C ILE A 175 20.35 -4.93 3.07
N LYS A 176 21.47 -4.38 2.61
CA LYS A 176 22.21 -4.88 1.45
C LYS A 176 22.65 -6.33 1.65
N ALA A 177 23.31 -6.63 2.78
CA ALA A 177 23.80 -7.96 3.09
C ALA A 177 22.67 -9.01 3.14
N GLU A 178 21.51 -8.65 3.69
CA GLU A 178 20.36 -9.57 3.76
C GLU A 178 19.72 -9.78 2.38
N SER A 179 19.65 -8.73 1.55
CA SER A 179 19.15 -8.82 0.17
C SER A 179 20.01 -9.75 -0.70
N GLU A 180 21.32 -9.80 -0.47
CA GLU A 180 22.27 -10.64 -1.19
C GLU A 180 22.17 -12.13 -0.79
N LYS A 181 21.85 -12.43 0.48
CA LYS A 181 21.58 -13.81 0.91
C LYS A 181 20.36 -14.41 0.22
N VAL A 182 19.32 -13.59 -0.03
CA VAL A 182 18.10 -14.02 -0.72
C VAL A 182 18.36 -14.34 -2.20
N LYS A 183 19.38 -13.71 -2.81
CA LYS A 183 19.77 -13.95 -4.21
C LYS A 183 20.57 -15.24 -4.42
N LYS A 184 21.11 -15.87 -3.38
CA LYS A 184 21.84 -17.14 -3.52
C LYS A 184 20.83 -18.30 -3.61
N PRO A 185 20.86 -19.13 -4.67
CA PRO A 185 19.97 -20.29 -4.77
C PRO A 185 20.23 -21.24 -3.60
N LYS A 186 19.15 -21.67 -2.92
CA LYS A 186 19.27 -22.70 -1.87
C LYS A 186 19.86 -23.97 -2.51
N PRO A 187 20.89 -24.59 -1.90
CA PRO A 187 21.41 -25.85 -2.39
C PRO A 187 20.28 -26.89 -2.41
N LYS A 188 20.17 -27.62 -3.52
CA LYS A 188 19.22 -28.74 -3.64
C LYS A 188 19.54 -29.72 -2.52
N ARG A 189 18.58 -29.94 -1.62
CA ARG A 189 18.67 -31.04 -0.66
C ARG A 189 18.70 -32.33 -1.48
N LYS A 190 19.76 -33.12 -1.29
CA LYS A 190 19.88 -34.49 -1.81
C LYS A 190 18.90 -35.40 -1.06
#